data_AF-A0A1W9GF77-F1
#
_entry.id   AF-A0A1W9GF77-F1
#
_cell.length_a   1.000
_cell.length_b   1.000
_cell.length_c   1.000
_cell.angle_alpha   90.00
_cell.angle_beta   90.00
_cell.angle_gamma   90.00
#
_symmetry.space_group_name_H-M   'P 1'
#
loop_
_entity.id
_entity.type
_entity.pdbx_description
1 polymer ?
#
loop_
_entity_poly.entity_id
_entity_poly.type
_entity_poly.pdbx_seq_one_letter_code
_entity_poly.pdbx_strand_id
1 'polypeptide(L)'
;MAFGANTPVYLLQCITYQIIPPPDINNLCDGRFPCLVRGVGTGGLNCDTPNSRCISIADEIEDIQFAYACDGCNLGLNGGIPDGIIDDQAGSQAGFDQMDFISNNGWALGQMTPDKISLVQVNIVGRERFVDQGFGEGIVANRIVQAQPLQISDHNHVAGLFAAGDLAGLNPPYASTRRRMFTRTIEVRNPGR
;
A
#
# COMPACT_ATOMS: atom_id res chain seq x y z
N MET A 1 -30.26 21.33 -10.59
CA MET A 1 -30.70 19.95 -10.84
C MET A 1 -31.12 19.36 -9.52
N ALA A 2 -32.34 18.82 -9.41
CA ALA A 2 -32.77 18.04 -8.25
C ALA A 2 -32.71 16.56 -8.65
N PHE A 3 -32.06 15.74 -7.84
CA PHE A 3 -32.06 14.29 -8.04
C PHE A 3 -33.46 13.76 -7.72
N GLY A 4 -34.00 12.89 -8.57
CA GLY A 4 -35.28 12.23 -8.29
C GLY A 4 -35.20 11.39 -7.02
N ALA A 5 -36.32 11.23 -6.32
CA ALA A 5 -36.39 10.36 -5.16
C ALA A 5 -35.83 8.96 -5.50
N ASN A 6 -35.01 8.40 -4.61
CA ASN A 6 -34.32 7.11 -4.76
C ASN A 6 -33.22 7.03 -5.83
N THR A 7 -32.75 8.16 -6.37
CA THR A 7 -31.54 8.15 -7.21
C THR A 7 -30.32 7.86 -6.34
N PRO A 8 -29.55 6.79 -6.59
CA PRO A 8 -28.31 6.55 -5.87
C PRO A 8 -27.30 7.65 -6.24
N VAL A 9 -26.78 8.34 -5.22
CA VAL A 9 -25.74 9.36 -5.36
C VAL A 9 -24.45 8.79 -4.81
N TYR A 10 -23.42 8.70 -5.66
CA TYR A 10 -22.09 8.26 -5.27
C TYR A 10 -21.20 9.46 -5.02
N LEU A 11 -20.50 9.47 -3.88
CA LEU A 11 -19.51 10.50 -3.57
C LEU A 11 -18.12 9.99 -3.97
N LEU A 12 -17.53 10.59 -5.01
CA LEU A 12 -16.14 10.35 -5.36
C LEU A 12 -15.24 11.23 -4.47
N GLN A 13 -14.35 10.60 -3.71
CA GLN A 13 -13.38 11.31 -2.87
C GLN A 13 -11.96 10.85 -3.18
N CYS A 14 -11.04 11.79 -3.24
CA CYS A 14 -9.63 11.49 -3.29
C CYS A 14 -9.16 11.12 -1.88
N ILE A 15 -8.63 9.91 -1.74
CA ILE A 15 -8.11 9.36 -0.51
C ILE A 15 -6.59 9.22 -0.65
N THR A 16 -5.85 9.74 0.33
CA THR A 16 -4.42 9.49 0.45
C THR A 16 -4.18 8.50 1.57
N TYR A 17 -3.41 7.45 1.29
CA TYR A 17 -2.77 6.64 2.33
C TYR A 17 -1.31 7.04 2.39
N GLN A 18 -0.79 7.26 3.60
CA GLN A 18 0.61 7.59 3.83
C GLN A 18 1.07 6.84 5.07
N ILE A 19 2.34 6.47 5.08
CA ILE A 19 3.01 5.98 6.28
C ILE A 19 3.84 7.14 6.81
N ILE A 20 3.74 7.42 8.10
CA ILE A 20 4.52 8.46 8.77
C ILE A 20 5.56 7.77 9.65
N PRO A 21 6.87 7.96 9.44
CA PRO A 21 7.89 7.45 10.32
C PRO A 21 7.95 8.27 11.63
N PRO A 22 8.47 7.70 12.72
CA PRO A 22 8.79 8.49 13.91
C PRO A 22 9.99 9.42 13.63
N PRO A 23 10.01 10.65 14.17
CA PRO A 23 8.98 11.26 15.03
C PRO A 23 7.78 11.77 14.21
N ASP A 24 6.58 11.30 14.54
CA ASP A 24 5.33 11.81 13.95
C ASP A 24 5.01 13.18 14.56
N ILE A 25 5.29 14.24 13.80
CA ILE A 25 5.14 15.65 14.20
C ILE A 25 3.68 16.03 14.51
N ASN A 26 2.72 15.27 13.98
CA ASN A 26 1.30 15.50 14.16
C ASN A 26 0.71 14.68 15.31
N ASN A 27 1.51 13.78 15.91
CA ASN A 27 1.10 12.90 17.00
C ASN A 27 -0.23 12.17 16.70
N LEU A 28 -0.38 11.68 15.48
CA LEU A 28 -1.54 10.91 15.01
C LEU A 28 -1.51 9.46 15.56
N CYS A 29 -0.31 8.90 15.78
CA CYS A 29 -0.08 7.55 16.32
C CYS A 29 0.95 7.54 17.47
N ASP A 30 0.77 8.41 18.47
CA ASP A 30 1.64 8.53 19.67
C ASP A 30 3.13 8.88 19.41
N GLY A 31 3.54 9.16 18.16
CA GLY A 31 4.88 9.66 17.85
C GLY A 31 6.01 8.63 17.85
N ARG A 32 5.75 7.38 18.28
CA ARG A 32 6.80 6.40 18.65
C ARG A 32 7.03 5.31 17.62
N PHE A 33 6.05 5.06 16.76
CA PHE A 33 6.08 3.98 15.79
C PHE A 33 5.65 4.50 14.42
N PRO A 34 6.06 3.84 13.34
CA PRO A 34 5.50 4.07 12.02
C PRO A 34 3.97 3.97 12.04
N CYS A 35 3.30 4.87 11.33
CA CYS A 35 1.86 5.08 11.44
C CYS A 35 1.23 5.09 10.05
N LEU A 36 0.28 4.19 9.79
CA LEU A 36 -0.56 4.27 8.59
C LEU A 36 -1.68 5.27 8.85
N VAL A 37 -1.73 6.30 8.02
CA VAL A 37 -2.74 7.35 8.07
C VAL A 37 -3.57 7.40 6.79
N ARG A 38 -4.78 7.93 6.93
CA ARG A 38 -5.71 8.21 5.82
C ARG A 38 -6.06 9.69 5.79
N GLY A 39 -5.85 10.32 4.65
CA GLY A 39 -6.32 11.68 4.36
C GLY A 39 -7.48 11.69 3.37
N VAL A 40 -8.41 12.63 3.53
CA VAL A 40 -9.45 12.92 2.54
C VAL A 40 -9.29 14.34 2.03
N GLY A 41 -9.01 14.50 0.75
CA GLY A 41 -8.76 15.83 0.19
C GLY A 41 -8.28 15.81 -1.26
N THR A 42 -8.19 16.98 -1.87
CA THR A 42 -7.79 17.13 -3.28
C THR A 42 -6.26 17.16 -3.40
N GLY A 43 -5.72 16.33 -4.30
CA GLY A 43 -4.35 16.51 -4.84
C GLY A 43 -3.20 16.03 -3.97
N GLY A 44 -3.24 14.81 -3.44
CA GLY A 44 -2.09 14.19 -2.75
C GLY A 44 -1.76 14.91 -1.45
N LEU A 45 -2.58 14.68 -0.41
CA LEU A 45 -2.34 15.23 0.92
C LEU A 45 -0.98 14.76 1.45
N ASN A 46 -0.19 15.69 1.98
CA ASN A 46 0.98 15.35 2.78
C ASN A 46 0.56 15.29 4.26
N CYS A 47 0.58 14.10 4.84
CA CYS A 47 0.20 13.86 6.22
C CYS A 47 1.28 14.21 7.25
N ASP A 48 2.49 14.58 6.83
CA ASP A 48 3.56 15.07 7.70
C ASP A 48 3.44 16.58 7.99
N THR A 49 2.46 17.26 7.38
CA THR A 49 2.27 18.70 7.58
C THR A 49 1.35 19.00 8.76
N PRO A 50 1.69 19.96 9.65
CA PRO A 50 0.80 20.40 10.71
C PRO A 50 -0.59 20.79 10.20
N ASN A 51 -1.63 20.30 10.89
CA ASN A 51 -3.04 20.50 10.53
C ASN A 51 -3.48 19.84 9.21
N SER A 52 -2.71 18.86 8.69
CA SER A 52 -3.19 18.03 7.59
C SER A 52 -4.47 17.28 8.00
N ARG A 53 -5.36 17.04 7.03
CA ARG A 53 -6.65 16.34 7.25
C ARG A 53 -6.48 14.82 7.29
N CYS A 54 -5.38 14.35 7.85
CA CYS A 54 -5.09 12.94 7.97
C CYS A 54 -5.48 12.43 9.35
N ILE A 55 -6.02 11.21 9.39
CA ILE A 55 -6.37 10.49 10.61
C ILE A 55 -5.57 9.20 10.67
N SER A 56 -5.24 8.74 11.87
CA SER A 56 -4.60 7.44 12.05
C SER A 56 -5.56 6.29 11.72
N ILE A 57 -5.02 5.25 11.09
CA ILE A 57 -5.71 3.99 10.83
C ILE A 57 -5.15 2.90 11.75
N ALA A 58 -3.82 2.78 11.76
CA ALA A 58 -3.11 1.75 12.48
C ALA A 58 -1.68 2.19 12.79
N ASP A 59 -1.25 1.91 14.02
CA ASP A 59 0.15 1.97 14.43
C ASP A 59 0.92 0.79 13.81
N GLU A 60 2.25 0.90 13.83
CA GLU A 60 3.19 -0.20 13.52
C GLU A 60 3.12 -0.70 12.07
N ILE A 61 2.55 0.08 11.17
CA ILE A 61 2.62 -0.18 9.73
C ILE A 61 3.85 0.50 9.15
N GLU A 62 4.75 -0.30 8.60
CA GLU A 62 6.03 0.15 8.05
C GLU A 62 6.00 0.28 6.53
N ASP A 63 5.16 -0.49 5.83
CA ASP A 63 5.01 -0.34 4.38
C ASP A 63 3.58 -0.66 3.90
N ILE A 64 3.17 0.00 2.83
CA ILE A 64 1.95 -0.30 2.08
C ILE A 64 2.21 -0.13 0.60
N GLN A 65 1.85 -1.15 -0.16
CA GLN A 65 1.99 -1.15 -1.60
C GLN A 65 0.73 -1.60 -2.31
N PHE A 66 0.56 -1.05 -3.51
CA PHE A 66 -0.52 -1.37 -4.41
C PHE A 66 0.09 -1.81 -5.74
N ALA A 67 -0.34 -2.97 -6.21
CA ALA A 67 -0.18 -3.40 -7.58
C ALA A 67 -1.58 -3.62 -8.16
N TYR A 68 -1.74 -3.47 -9.47
CA TYR A 68 -3.04 -3.63 -10.10
C TYR A 68 -2.94 -4.56 -11.30
N ALA A 69 -4.01 -5.32 -11.53
CA ALA A 69 -4.22 -6.06 -12.75
C ALA A 69 -5.29 -5.36 -13.57
N CYS A 70 -5.07 -5.29 -14.87
CA CYS A 70 -5.92 -4.55 -15.77
C CYS A 70 -6.50 -5.44 -16.87
N ASP A 71 -7.64 -5.01 -17.38
CA ASP A 71 -8.37 -5.58 -18.50
C ASP A 71 -8.40 -4.52 -19.61
N GLY A 72 -7.82 -4.84 -20.76
CA GLY A 72 -7.75 -3.94 -21.91
C GLY A 72 -6.71 -2.83 -21.75
N CYS A 73 -5.73 -2.96 -20.85
CA CYS A 73 -4.67 -1.97 -20.68
C CYS A 73 -3.56 -2.13 -21.72
N ASN A 74 -3.38 -3.32 -22.29
CA ASN A 74 -2.41 -3.58 -23.34
C ASN A 74 -3.09 -3.81 -24.70
N LEU A 75 -2.80 -2.93 -25.67
CA LEU A 75 -3.35 -3.01 -27.03
C LEU A 75 -2.98 -4.33 -27.74
N GLY A 76 -1.80 -4.88 -27.47
CA GLY A 76 -1.31 -6.08 -28.15
C GLY A 76 -1.87 -7.39 -27.59
N LEU A 77 -2.37 -7.37 -26.33
CA LEU A 77 -2.88 -8.57 -25.66
C LEU A 77 -4.41 -8.63 -25.72
N ASN A 78 -5.09 -7.50 -25.50
CA ASN A 78 -6.55 -7.46 -25.41
C ASN A 78 -7.16 -6.25 -26.16
N GLY A 79 -6.52 -5.82 -27.25
CA GLY A 79 -7.06 -4.80 -28.16
C GLY A 79 -7.27 -3.41 -27.56
N GLY A 80 -6.88 -3.19 -26.29
CA GLY A 80 -7.05 -1.92 -25.59
C GLY A 80 -8.47 -1.65 -25.08
N ILE A 81 -9.36 -2.64 -25.10
CA ILE A 81 -10.78 -2.51 -24.72
C ILE A 81 -11.08 -3.51 -23.59
N PRO A 82 -11.64 -3.06 -22.46
CA PRO A 82 -12.05 -3.96 -21.40
C PRO A 82 -13.12 -4.97 -21.88
N ASP A 83 -12.87 -6.26 -21.74
CA ASP A 83 -13.78 -7.34 -22.18
C ASP A 83 -14.22 -8.30 -21.06
N GLY A 84 -13.80 -8.03 -19.81
CA GLY A 84 -14.06 -8.88 -18.66
C GLY A 84 -12.94 -9.85 -18.34
N ILE A 85 -11.94 -9.98 -19.21
CA ILE A 85 -10.81 -10.90 -19.06
C ILE A 85 -9.59 -10.09 -18.64
N ILE A 86 -8.94 -10.48 -17.55
CA ILE A 86 -7.74 -9.79 -17.09
C ILE A 86 -6.60 -10.11 -18.05
N ASP A 87 -5.88 -9.07 -18.48
CA ASP A 87 -4.77 -9.19 -19.41
C ASP A 87 -3.60 -9.96 -18.77
N ASP A 88 -3.10 -10.98 -19.46
CA ASP A 88 -1.86 -11.71 -19.16
C ASP A 88 -0.66 -10.92 -19.70
N GLN A 89 -0.22 -9.91 -18.94
CA GLN A 89 0.87 -8.99 -19.28
C GLN A 89 2.20 -9.71 -19.54
N ALA A 90 2.45 -10.80 -18.83
CA ALA A 90 3.66 -11.60 -18.93
C ALA A 90 3.66 -12.53 -20.16
N GLY A 91 2.49 -12.76 -20.77
CA GLY A 91 2.31 -13.68 -21.90
C GLY A 91 2.48 -15.14 -21.50
N SER A 92 2.09 -15.48 -20.28
CA SER A 92 2.11 -16.81 -19.70
C SER A 92 1.11 -17.74 -20.41
N GLN A 93 1.58 -18.90 -20.87
CA GLN A 93 0.69 -19.91 -21.47
C GLN A 93 -0.38 -20.45 -20.49
N ALA A 94 -0.17 -20.25 -19.18
CA ALA A 94 -1.13 -20.64 -18.14
C ALA A 94 -2.23 -19.58 -17.92
N GLY A 95 -2.14 -18.43 -18.60
CA GLY A 95 -2.99 -17.26 -18.37
C GLY A 95 -2.52 -16.42 -17.19
N PHE A 96 -3.41 -15.56 -16.71
CA PHE A 96 -3.13 -14.57 -15.66
C PHE A 96 -2.55 -15.19 -14.38
N ASP A 97 -1.43 -14.64 -13.91
CA ASP A 97 -0.70 -15.01 -12.71
C ASP A 97 -0.14 -13.79 -11.93
N GLN A 98 0.74 -14.06 -10.96
CA GLN A 98 1.28 -13.02 -10.07
C GLN A 98 2.19 -12.01 -10.79
N MET A 99 2.82 -12.39 -11.89
CA MET A 99 3.72 -11.52 -12.67
C MET A 99 2.95 -10.49 -13.51
N ASP A 100 1.64 -10.66 -13.65
CA ASP A 100 0.77 -9.76 -14.39
C ASP A 100 0.32 -8.54 -13.60
N PHE A 101 0.55 -8.53 -12.28
CA PHE A 101 0.29 -7.36 -11.46
C PHE A 101 1.31 -6.27 -11.74
N ILE A 102 0.80 -5.11 -12.13
CA ILE A 102 1.59 -3.93 -12.46
C ILE A 102 1.77 -3.06 -11.20
N SER A 103 3.02 -2.77 -10.85
CA SER A 103 3.40 -1.85 -9.77
C SER A 103 4.38 -0.77 -10.25
N ASN A 104 4.67 0.22 -9.40
CA ASN A 104 5.60 1.35 -9.65
C ASN A 104 5.45 2.03 -11.03
N ASN A 105 4.21 2.17 -11.48
CA ASN A 105 3.89 2.81 -12.75
C ASN A 105 3.52 4.28 -12.53
N GLY A 106 3.92 5.15 -13.45
CA GLY A 106 3.53 6.56 -13.41
C GLY A 106 2.02 6.72 -13.57
N TRP A 107 1.42 7.61 -12.77
CA TRP A 107 -0.03 7.90 -12.69
C TRP A 107 -0.68 8.40 -14.01
N ALA A 108 0.06 8.48 -15.11
CA ALA A 108 -0.40 8.94 -16.42
C ALA A 108 0.03 8.02 -17.59
N LEU A 109 0.59 6.85 -17.31
CA LEU A 109 0.83 5.84 -18.34
C LEU A 109 -0.50 5.13 -18.65
N GLY A 110 -0.73 4.76 -19.92
CA GLY A 110 -2.02 4.21 -20.39
C GLY A 110 -2.50 2.96 -19.64
N GLN A 111 -1.60 2.27 -18.91
CA GLN A 111 -1.92 1.14 -18.06
C GLN A 111 -2.68 1.52 -16.77
N MET A 112 -2.57 2.76 -16.25
CA MET A 112 -3.32 3.26 -15.07
C MET A 112 -4.64 3.97 -15.46
N THR A 113 -5.33 3.54 -16.52
CA THR A 113 -6.64 4.13 -16.85
C THR A 113 -7.70 3.54 -15.91
N PRO A 114 -8.43 4.35 -15.12
CA PRO A 114 -9.26 3.84 -14.04
C PRO A 114 -10.27 2.77 -14.47
N ASP A 115 -10.95 2.93 -15.60
CA ASP A 115 -11.94 2.00 -16.18
C ASP A 115 -11.38 0.61 -16.53
N LYS A 116 -10.06 0.51 -16.70
CA LYS A 116 -9.35 -0.72 -17.08
C LYS A 116 -8.82 -1.51 -15.89
N ILE A 117 -8.81 -0.94 -14.69
CA ILE A 117 -8.35 -1.65 -13.50
C ILE A 117 -9.44 -2.64 -13.07
N SER A 118 -9.10 -3.92 -12.95
CA SER A 118 -10.02 -5.00 -12.58
C SER A 118 -9.71 -5.59 -11.21
N LEU A 119 -8.42 -5.78 -10.90
CA LEU A 119 -7.97 -6.22 -9.59
C LEU A 119 -6.95 -5.24 -9.01
N VAL A 120 -6.92 -5.14 -7.69
CA VAL A 120 -5.86 -4.48 -6.95
C VAL A 120 -5.33 -5.43 -5.90
N GLN A 121 -4.03 -5.69 -5.94
CA GLN A 121 -3.31 -6.37 -4.88
C GLN A 121 -2.76 -5.33 -3.89
N VAL A 122 -3.20 -5.43 -2.65
CA VAL A 122 -2.74 -4.61 -1.53
C VAL A 122 -1.79 -5.44 -0.68
N ASN A 123 -0.60 -4.92 -0.47
CA ASN A 123 0.41 -5.50 0.40
C ASN A 123 0.67 -4.56 1.57
N ILE A 124 0.66 -5.07 2.80
CA ILE A 124 0.89 -4.29 4.02
C ILE A 124 1.95 -4.99 4.86
N VAL A 125 2.92 -4.23 5.37
CA VAL A 125 3.91 -4.69 6.35
C VAL A 125 3.58 -4.10 7.71
N GLY A 126 3.29 -4.98 8.67
CA GLY A 126 3.22 -4.63 10.08
C GLY A 126 4.43 -5.15 10.84
N ARG A 127 4.91 -4.38 11.82
CA ARG A 127 5.87 -4.85 12.82
C ARG A 127 5.17 -5.26 14.11
N GLU A 128 5.82 -6.08 14.92
CA GLU A 128 5.40 -6.29 16.31
C GLU A 128 5.78 -5.06 17.17
N ARG A 129 4.85 -4.63 18.04
CA ARG A 129 5.02 -3.52 18.99
C ARG A 129 6.22 -3.65 19.90
N PHE A 130 6.42 -4.87 20.38
CA PHE A 130 7.41 -5.21 21.39
C PHE A 130 8.52 -6.04 20.76
N VAL A 131 9.64 -6.13 21.47
CA VAL A 131 10.72 -7.06 21.13
C VAL A 131 10.10 -8.45 20.94
N ASP A 132 10.44 -9.14 19.85
CA ASP A 132 9.91 -10.47 19.54
C ASP A 132 10.21 -11.40 20.72
N GLN A 133 9.16 -12.00 21.26
CA GLN A 133 9.26 -12.88 22.42
C GLN A 133 9.59 -14.32 22.04
N GLY A 134 9.65 -14.63 20.74
CA GLY A 134 9.84 -15.99 20.23
C GLY A 134 8.60 -16.85 20.45
N PHE A 135 8.30 -17.76 19.52
CA PHE A 135 7.27 -18.78 19.73
C PHE A 135 7.81 -19.94 20.60
N GLY A 136 8.29 -19.62 21.81
CA GLY A 136 8.72 -20.61 22.82
C GLY A 136 10.23 -20.83 22.99
N GLU A 137 11.08 -20.12 22.26
CA GLU A 137 12.52 -20.03 22.55
C GLU A 137 12.73 -18.78 23.41
N GLY A 138 13.26 -18.91 24.62
CA GLY A 138 13.33 -17.84 25.62
C GLY A 138 13.85 -16.50 25.09
N ILE A 139 13.46 -15.40 25.75
CA ILE A 139 13.86 -14.04 25.40
C ILE A 139 15.40 -13.95 25.38
N VAL A 140 16.01 -13.99 24.19
CA VAL A 140 17.44 -13.77 24.02
C VAL A 140 17.63 -12.29 23.71
N ALA A 141 18.17 -11.54 24.68
CA ALA A 141 18.63 -10.18 24.46
C ALA A 141 19.63 -10.15 23.28
N ASN A 142 19.47 -9.20 22.36
CA ASN A 142 20.29 -9.01 21.15
C ASN A 142 20.16 -10.09 20.06
N ARG A 143 19.11 -10.92 20.05
CA ARG A 143 18.79 -11.73 18.87
C ARG A 143 18.37 -10.81 17.71
N ILE A 144 19.08 -10.92 16.60
CA ILE A 144 18.64 -10.32 15.33
C ILE A 144 17.51 -11.19 14.80
N VAL A 145 16.29 -10.67 14.84
CA VAL A 145 15.10 -11.33 14.30
C VAL A 145 14.97 -11.03 12.82
N GLN A 146 15.22 -9.78 12.44
CA GLN A 146 15.16 -9.35 11.05
C GLN A 146 16.19 -8.26 10.78
N ALA A 147 17.26 -8.61 10.07
CA ALA A 147 18.40 -7.73 9.87
C ALA A 147 18.15 -6.59 8.86
N GLN A 148 17.17 -6.75 7.96
CA GLN A 148 16.95 -5.86 6.81
C GLN A 148 15.46 -5.50 6.64
N PRO A 149 15.16 -4.30 6.09
CA PRO A 149 13.84 -3.93 5.59
C PRO A 149 13.17 -5.04 4.79
N LEU A 150 11.90 -5.32 5.07
CA LEU A 150 11.14 -6.25 4.22
C LEU A 150 10.79 -5.54 2.92
N GLN A 151 11.52 -5.83 1.85
CA GLN A 151 11.18 -5.31 0.53
C GLN A 151 9.95 -6.06 -0.01
N ILE A 152 8.90 -5.31 -0.36
CA ILE A 152 7.76 -5.83 -1.10
C ILE A 152 7.82 -5.29 -2.52
N SER A 153 7.46 -6.15 -3.47
CA SER A 153 7.44 -5.85 -4.91
C SER A 153 8.70 -5.09 -5.33
N ASP A 154 8.50 -3.90 -5.90
CA ASP A 154 9.50 -2.98 -6.42
C ASP A 154 9.76 -1.79 -5.49
N HIS A 155 9.15 -1.70 -4.30
CA HIS A 155 9.45 -0.64 -3.35
C HIS A 155 10.69 -1.00 -2.54
N ASN A 156 11.83 -0.53 -3.05
CA ASN A 156 13.08 -0.59 -2.32
C ASN A 156 13.05 0.40 -1.14
N HIS A 157 12.98 -0.14 0.07
CA HIS A 157 13.01 0.65 1.30
C HIS A 157 14.27 1.52 1.42
N VAL A 158 15.40 1.15 0.84
CA VAL A 158 16.66 1.93 0.90
C VAL A 158 16.59 3.21 0.05
N ALA A 159 15.64 3.28 -0.91
CA ALA A 159 15.42 4.43 -1.78
C ALA A 159 14.07 5.13 -1.51
N GLY A 160 13.36 4.72 -0.45
CA GLY A 160 11.99 5.16 -0.14
C GLY A 160 11.91 6.17 1.01
N LEU A 161 10.73 6.26 1.63
CA LEU A 161 10.41 7.18 2.73
C LEU A 161 11.23 6.93 4.00
N PHE A 162 11.71 5.70 4.19
CA PHE A 162 12.64 5.36 5.26
C PHE A 162 14.07 5.50 4.76
N ALA A 163 14.78 6.56 5.16
CA ALA A 163 16.22 6.60 5.05
C ALA A 163 16.84 5.51 5.93
N ALA A 164 18.06 5.05 5.62
CA ALA A 164 18.76 4.05 6.44
C ALA A 164 18.88 4.45 7.93
N GLY A 165 18.84 5.75 8.24
CA GLY A 165 18.81 6.29 9.61
C GLY A 165 17.49 6.10 10.36
N ASP A 166 16.36 6.01 9.65
CA ASP A 166 15.03 5.94 10.27
C ASP A 166 14.81 4.61 10.98
N LEU A 167 15.45 3.54 10.48
CA LEU A 167 15.44 2.21 11.09
C LEU A 167 16.18 2.17 12.43
N ALA A 168 17.20 3.02 12.61
CA ALA A 168 18.00 3.10 13.82
C ALA A 168 17.30 3.89 14.94
N GLY A 169 16.39 4.81 14.59
CA GLY A 169 15.58 5.59 15.53
C GLY A 169 14.35 4.85 16.08
N LEU A 170 14.04 3.67 15.53
CA LEU A 170 12.89 2.87 15.97
C LEU A 170 13.10 2.34 17.39
N ASN A 171 12.05 2.40 18.21
CA ASN A 171 12.03 1.81 19.54
C ASN A 171 10.82 0.87 19.69
N PRO A 172 11.01 -0.45 19.83
CA PRO A 172 12.30 -1.15 19.89
C PRO A 172 13.03 -1.14 18.53
N PRO A 173 14.37 -1.33 18.50
CA PRO A 173 15.16 -1.27 17.27
C PRO A 173 14.65 -2.21 16.19
N TYR A 174 14.81 -1.82 14.92
CA TYR A 174 14.34 -2.59 13.77
C TYR A 174 14.69 -4.09 13.89
N ALA A 175 15.97 -4.40 14.13
CA ALA A 175 16.49 -5.76 14.21
C ALA A 175 15.89 -6.65 15.31
N SER A 176 15.23 -6.07 16.32
CA SER A 176 14.71 -6.77 17.49
C SER A 176 13.23 -7.18 17.39
N THR A 177 12.57 -6.82 16.29
CA THR A 177 11.14 -7.08 16.09
C THR A 177 10.89 -7.93 14.86
N ARG A 178 9.82 -8.73 14.90
CA ARG A 178 9.35 -9.48 13.74
C ARG A 178 8.43 -8.60 12.90
N ARG A 179 8.49 -8.74 11.57
CA ARG A 179 7.45 -8.23 10.67
C ARG A 179 6.58 -9.34 10.12
N ARG A 180 5.35 -8.97 9.78
CA ARG A 180 4.41 -9.81 9.06
C ARG A 180 3.90 -9.04 7.86
N MET A 181 3.82 -9.74 6.74
CA MET A 181 3.24 -9.23 5.51
C MET A 181 1.85 -9.81 5.36
N PHE A 182 0.93 -8.95 4.96
CA PHE A 182 -0.40 -9.34 4.55
C PHE A 182 -0.62 -8.92 3.11
N THR A 183 -1.00 -9.86 2.27
CA THR A 183 -1.35 -9.63 0.86
C THR A 183 -2.81 -9.96 0.66
N ARG A 184 -3.53 -9.06 0.01
CA ARG A 184 -4.91 -9.29 -0.40
C ARG A 184 -5.17 -8.76 -1.78
N THR A 185 -5.75 -9.60 -2.62
CA THR A 185 -6.29 -9.20 -3.92
C THR A 185 -7.76 -8.83 -3.76
N ILE A 186 -8.14 -7.69 -4.33
CA ILE A 186 -9.47 -7.10 -4.27
C ILE A 186 -9.93 -6.89 -5.70
N GLU A 187 -11.12 -7.40 -6.02
CA GLU A 187 -11.80 -7.06 -7.27
C GLU A 187 -12.43 -5.68 -7.14
N VAL A 188 -12.10 -4.78 -8.06
CA VAL A 188 -12.65 -3.42 -8.04
C VAL A 188 -13.94 -3.37 -8.86
N ARG A 189 -15.00 -2.85 -8.26
CA ARG A 189 -16.24 -2.58 -8.98
C ARG A 189 -16.12 -1.22 -9.65
N ASN A 190 -15.83 -1.23 -10.95
CA ASN A 190 -15.73 -0.01 -11.73
C ASN A 190 -17.12 0.47 -12.19
N PRO A 191 -17.54 1.69 -11.88
CA PRO A 191 -18.86 2.19 -12.28
C PRO A 191 -18.97 2.50 -13.79
N GLY A 192 -17.89 2.37 -14.56
CA GLY A 192 -17.85 2.56 -16.02
C GLY A 192 -17.84 1.27 -16.85
N ARG A 193 -17.94 0.09 -16.20
CA ARG A 193 -18.09 -1.21 -16.86
C ARG A 193 -19.58 -1.59 -16.96
#